data_AF-A0A940V1T5-F1
#
_entry.id   AF-A0A940V1T5-F1
#
_cell.length_a   1.000
_cell.length_b   1.000
_cell.length_c   1.000
_cell.angle_alpha   90.00
_cell.angle_beta   90.00
_cell.angle_gamma   90.00
#
_symmetry.space_group_name_H-M   'P 1'
#
loop_
_entity.id
_entity.type
_entity.pdbx_description
1 polymer ?
#
loop_
_entity_poly.entity_id
_entity_poly.type
_entity_poly.pdbx_seq_one_letter_code
_entity_poly.pdbx_strand_id
1 'polypeptide(L)' 'MKRIIRILPHITIILSVMFVVLWILDQINPRMNFIDSNLSKLLLIIFCLSSLLTSIVYVVIERRGYHK' A
#
# COMPACT_ATOMS: atom_id res chain seq x y z
N MET A 1 14.34 6.63 -12.89
CA MET A 1 12.95 7.14 -12.72
C MET A 1 11.88 6.17 -13.23
N LYS A 2 11.93 5.66 -14.48
CA LYS A 2 10.88 4.75 -15.03
C LYS A 2 10.65 3.44 -14.24
N ARG A 3 11.70 2.85 -13.64
CA ARG A 3 11.58 1.59 -12.87
C ARG A 3 10.85 1.76 -11.52
N ILE A 4 11.13 2.85 -10.80
CA ILE A 4 10.51 3.14 -9.50
C ILE A 4 9.01 3.38 -9.68
N ILE A 5 8.63 4.14 -10.72
CA ILE A 5 7.23 4.40 -11.09
C ILE A 5 6.47 3.10 -11.42
N ARG A 6 7.16 2.11 -12.02
CA ARG A 6 6.58 0.80 -12.31
C ARG A 6 6.43 -0.09 -11.08
N ILE A 7 7.40 -0.06 -10.16
CA ILE A 7 7.44 -0.96 -9.00
C ILE A 7 6.55 -0.47 -7.86
N LEU A 8 6.40 0.84 -7.68
CA LEU A 8 5.56 1.45 -6.63
C LEU A 8 4.13 0.87 -6.56
N PRO A 9 3.36 0.83 -7.67
CA PRO A 9 1.99 0.29 -7.62
C PRO A 9 1.97 -1.21 -7.29
N HIS A 10 2.97 -1.99 -7.72
CA HIS A 10 3.04 -3.41 -7.36
C HIS A 10 3.25 -3.61 -5.85
N ILE A 11 4.12 -2.81 -5.24
CA ILE A 11 4.35 -2.83 -3.79
C ILE A 11 3.04 -2.47 -3.06
N THR A 12 2.34 -1.42 -3.49
CA THR A 12 1.08 -1.01 -2.87
C THR A 12 0.00 -2.10 -2.99
N ILE A 13 -0.12 -2.79 -4.13
CA ILE A 13 -1.06 -3.90 -4.30
C ILE A 13 -0.72 -5.05 -3.35
N ILE A 14 0.55 -5.45 -3.28
CA ILE A 14 0.99 -6.55 -2.40
C ILE A 14 0.69 -6.21 -0.93
N LEU A 15 1.02 -5.01 -0.47
CA LEU A 15 0.70 -4.58 0.89
C LEU A 15 -0.81 -4.52 1.14
N SER A 16 -1.60 -4.07 0.16
CA SER A 16 -3.07 -4.05 0.28
C SER A 16 -3.63 -5.46 0.48
N VAL A 17 -3.23 -6.41 -0.35
CA VAL A 17 -3.67 -7.82 -0.24
C VAL A 17 -3.22 -8.41 1.10
N MET A 18 -1.98 -8.12 1.52
CA MET A 18 -1.46 -8.57 2.81
C MET A 18 -2.33 -8.07 3.98
N PHE A 19 -2.72 -6.80 3.98
CA PHE A 19 -3.59 -6.25 5.04
C PHE A 19 -5.00 -6.86 5.04
N VAL A 20 -5.56 -7.17 3.86
CA VAL A 20 -6.85 -7.87 3.76
C VAL A 20 -6.74 -9.27 4.38
N VAL A 21 -5.66 -10.01 4.11
CA VAL A 21 -5.42 -11.32 4.71
C VAL A 21 -5.22 -11.22 6.22
N LEU A 22 -4.39 -10.28 6.70
CA LEU A 22 -4.19 -10.04 8.13
C LEU A 22 -5.51 -9.69 8.83
N TRP A 23 -6.37 -8.89 8.19
CA TRP A 23 -7.69 -8.56 8.72
C TRP A 23 -8.62 -9.78 8.81
N ILE A 24 -8.68 -10.61 7.77
CA ILE A 24 -9.47 -11.86 7.81
C ILE A 24 -8.96 -12.78 8.92
N LEU A 25 -7.63 -12.93 9.05
CA LEU A 25 -7.03 -13.75 10.11
C LEU A 25 -7.33 -13.20 11.51
N ASP A 26 -7.37 -11.89 11.67
CA ASP A 26 -7.70 -11.23 12.93
C ASP A 26 -9.18 -11.45 13.32
N GLN A 27 -10.09 -11.47 12.34
CA GLN A 27 -11.51 -11.81 12.58
C GLN A 27 -11.69 -13.28 13.00
N ILE A 28 -10.94 -14.20 12.41
CA ILE A 28 -11.05 -15.64 12.71
C ILE A 28 -10.34 -15.97 14.04
N ASN A 29 -9.24 -15.30 14.35
CA ASN A 29 -8.42 -15.54 15.54
C ASN A 29 -7.94 -14.24 16.21
N PRO A 30 -8.83 -13.49 16.88
CA PRO A 30 -8.52 -12.19 17.47
C PRO A 30 -7.49 -12.24 18.61
N ARG A 31 -7.17 -13.43 19.13
CA ARG A 31 -6.15 -13.62 20.19
C ARG A 31 -4.72 -13.41 19.71
N MET A 32 -4.44 -13.55 18.41
CA MET A 32 -3.08 -13.41 17.87
C MET A 32 -2.66 -11.95 17.65
N ASN A 33 -3.61 -11.02 17.72
CA ASN A 33 -3.37 -9.59 17.68
C ASN A 33 -2.54 -9.13 16.46
N PHE A 34 -2.88 -9.70 15.29
CA PHE A 34 -2.11 -9.50 14.07
C PHE A 34 -2.15 -8.03 13.65
N ILE A 35 -3.32 -7.39 13.74
CA ILE A 35 -3.49 -5.98 13.37
C ILE A 35 -2.89 -5.01 14.38
N ASP A 36 -3.09 -5.23 15.68
CA ASP A 36 -2.73 -4.26 16.72
C ASP A 36 -1.25 -4.37 17.18
N SER A 37 -0.52 -5.34 16.63
CA SER A 37 0.93 -5.48 16.82
C SER A 37 1.71 -4.25 16.29
N ASN A 38 2.82 -3.92 16.95
CA ASN A 38 3.70 -2.82 16.51
C ASN A 38 4.23 -3.01 15.09
N LEU A 39 4.43 -4.26 14.65
CA LEU A 39 4.86 -4.58 13.28
C LEU A 39 3.76 -4.26 12.26
N SER A 40 2.51 -4.63 12.52
CA SER A 40 1.39 -4.33 11.64
C SER A 40 1.13 -2.82 11.54
N LYS A 41 1.21 -2.09 12.66
CA LYS A 41 1.12 -0.62 12.65
C LYS A 41 2.19 0.03 11.77
N LEU A 42 3.43 -0.45 11.85
CA LEU A 42 4.53 0.04 11.01
C LEU A 42 4.29 -0.29 9.51
N LEU A 43 3.86 -1.52 9.21
CA LEU A 43 3.51 -1.93 7.85
C LEU A 43 2.34 -1.11 7.29
N LEU A 44 1.40 -0.68 8.14
CA LEU A 44 0.23 0.10 7.75
C LEU A 44 0.64 1.52 7.35
N ILE A 45 1.60 2.11 8.08
CA ILE A 45 2.20 3.40 7.72
C ILE A 45 2.92 3.29 6.36
N ILE A 46 3.69 2.22 6.14
CA ILE A 46 4.38 1.98 4.87
C ILE A 46 3.37 1.82 3.72
N PHE A 47 2.28 1.09 3.95
CA PHE A 47 1.19 0.94 2.99
C PHE A 47 0.58 2.31 2.63
N CYS A 48 0.21 3.10 3.63
CA CYS A 48 -0.36 4.44 3.45
C CYS A 48 0.56 5.36 2.63
N LEU A 49 1.85 5.41 2.98
CA LEU A 49 2.84 6.20 2.24
C LEU A 49 3.00 5.70 0.81
N SER A 50 3.06 4.39 0.59
CA SER A 50 3.17 3.81 -0.75
C SER A 50 1.95 4.14 -1.62
N SER A 51 0.75 4.11 -1.04
CA SER A 51 -0.52 4.43 -1.71
C SER A 51 -0.61 5.90 -2.10
N LEU A 52 -0.25 6.80 -1.17
CA LEU A 52 -0.19 8.24 -1.43
C LEU A 52 0.81 8.56 -2.55
N LEU A 53 2.03 8.03 -2.45
CA LEU A 53 3.05 8.27 -3.48
C LEU A 53 2.63 7.73 -4.84
N THR A 54 2.03 6.53 -4.90
CA THR A 54 1.52 5.95 -6.16
C THR A 54 0.44 6.84 -6.76
N SER A 55 -0.50 7.34 -5.94
CA SER A 55 -1.59 8.21 -6.39
C SER A 55 -1.07 9.56 -6.90
N ILE A 56 -0.14 10.19 -6.18
CA ILE A 56 0.48 11.46 -6.59
C ILE A 56 1.24 11.28 -7.92
N VAL A 57 2.06 10.22 -8.03
CA VAL A 57 2.80 9.91 -9.25
C VAL A 57 1.85 9.71 -10.43
N TYR A 58 0.75 8.98 -10.23
CA TYR A 58 -0.25 8.76 -11.25
C TYR A 58 -0.89 10.07 -11.72
N VAL A 59 -1.36 10.92 -10.80
CA VAL A 59 -1.95 12.23 -11.12
C VAL A 59 -0.96 13.15 -11.84
N VAL A 60 0.32 13.16 -11.43
CA VAL A 60 1.36 13.97 -12.09
C VAL A 60 1.64 13.47 -13.51
N ILE A 61 1.68 12.15 -13.72
CA ILE A 61 1.86 11.56 -15.07
C ILE A 61 0.67 11.90 -15.96
N GLU A 62 -0.54 11.73 -15.46
CA GLU A 62 -1.78 12.04 -16.18
C GLU A 62 -1.83 13.51 -16.60
N ARG A 63 -1.54 14.45 -15.67
CA ARG A 63 -1.50 15.89 -15.98
C ARG A 63 -0.42 16.27 -17.00
N ARG A 64 0.73 15.60 -16.99
CA ARG A 64 1.81 15.83 -17.98
C ARG A 64 1.48 15.20 -19.33
N GLY A 65 0.74 14.10 -19.36
CA GLY A 65 0.28 13.44 -20.59
C GLY A 65 -0.84 14.21 -21.28
N TYR A 66 -1.70 14.90 -20.53
CA TYR A 66 -2.79 15.74 -21.07
C TYR A 66 -2.30 17.00 -21.80
N HIS A 67 -1.06 17.43 -21.54
CA HIS A 67 -0.47 18.65 -22.12
C HIS A 67 0.33 18.41 -23.41
N LYS A 68 0.26 17.21 -23.99
CA LYS A 68 0.94 16.83 -25.24
C LYS A 68 -0.05 16.27 -26.25
#